data_AF-A0A949BLJ5-F1
#
_entry.id   AF-A0A949BLJ5-F1
#
_cell.length_a   1.000
_cell.length_b   1.000
_cell.length_c   1.000
_cell.angle_alpha   90.00
_cell.angle_beta   90.00
_cell.angle_gamma   90.00
#
_symmetry.space_group_name_H-M   'P 1'
#
loop_
_entity.id
_entity.type
_entity.pdbx_description
1 polymer ?
#
loop_
_entity_poly.entity_id
_entity_poly.type
_entity_poly.pdbx_seq_one_letter_code
_entity_poly.pdbx_strand_id
1 'polypeptide(L)' 'MQPNGDLVSKFTFGKEGKGLGEFGFIENLAIKNNFFYVSDTGNNCIQILEIK' A
#
# COMPACT_ATOMS: atom_id res chain seq x y z
N MET A 1 21.53 7.00 -5.95
CA MET A 1 21.19 5.58 -5.71
C MET A 1 22.30 5.00 -4.87
N GLN A 2 21.99 4.46 -3.69
CA GLN A 2 22.99 3.84 -2.82
C GLN A 2 23.27 2.41 -3.35
N PRO A 3 24.52 1.99 -3.60
CA PRO A 3 24.83 0.81 -4.41
C PRO A 3 25.02 -0.48 -3.59
N ASN A 4 24.76 -0.47 -2.29
CA ASN A 4 25.11 -1.54 -1.36
C ASN A 4 23.96 -2.54 -1.08
N GLY A 5 22.83 -2.42 -1.77
CA GLY A 5 21.69 -3.32 -1.57
C GLY A 5 20.82 -2.97 -0.36
N ASP A 6 21.08 -1.84 0.30
CA ASP A 6 20.25 -1.36 1.40
C ASP A 6 18.84 -1.02 0.89
N LEU A 7 17.85 -1.71 1.45
CA LEU A 7 16.45 -1.39 1.22
C LEU A 7 16.07 -0.18 2.07
N VAL A 8 15.92 0.97 1.43
CA VAL A 8 15.46 2.21 2.05
C VAL A 8 14.06 2.52 1.56
N SER A 9 13.11 2.71 2.47
CA SER A 9 11.78 3.17 2.10
C SER A 9 11.86 4.59 1.55
N LYS A 10 11.38 4.79 0.32
CA LYS A 10 11.28 6.13 -0.28
C LYS A 10 10.09 6.91 0.28
N PHE A 11 9.03 6.19 0.65
CA PHE A 11 7.81 6.72 1.24
C PHE A 11 7.17 5.63 2.10
N THR A 12 6.50 6.06 3.16
CA THR A 12 5.68 5.22 4.03
C THR A 12 4.32 5.89 4.13
N PHE A 13 3.25 5.13 3.97
CA PHE A 13 1.87 5.64 4.08
C PHE A 13 0.96 4.58 4.68
N GLY A 14 -0.21 5.02 5.12
CA GLY A 14 -1.20 4.17 5.77
C GLY A 14 -1.07 4.13 7.28
N LYS A 15 -2.16 3.74 7.92
CA LYS A 15 -2.29 3.48 9.36
C LYS A 15 -3.44 2.49 9.58
N GLU A 16 -3.53 1.90 10.76
CA GLU A 16 -4.67 1.06 11.12
C GLU A 16 -5.99 1.87 11.06
N GLY A 17 -7.04 1.28 10.51
CA GLY A 17 -8.37 1.88 10.47
C GLY A 17 -9.25 1.35 9.35
N LYS A 18 -10.35 2.05 9.08
CA LYS A 18 -11.38 1.64 8.12
C LYS A 18 -11.65 2.67 7.01
N GLY A 19 -11.03 3.85 7.10
CA GLY A 19 -11.13 4.91 6.10
C GLY A 19 -10.28 4.64 4.84
N LEU A 20 -10.47 5.47 3.81
CA LEU A 20 -9.65 5.40 2.59
C LEU A 20 -8.18 5.67 2.92
N GLY A 21 -7.29 4.74 2.57
CA GLY A 21 -5.87 4.80 2.91
C GLY A 21 -5.55 4.39 4.34
N GLU A 22 -6.54 3.97 5.13
CA GLU A 22 -6.36 3.23 6.38
C GLU A 22 -6.57 1.73 6.10
N PHE A 23 -5.93 0.85 6.87
CA PHE A 23 -5.92 -0.58 6.58
C PHE A 23 -6.30 -1.42 7.80
N GLY A 24 -7.13 -2.44 7.59
CA GLY A 24 -7.58 -3.36 8.65
C GLY A 24 -6.71 -4.63 8.70
N PHE A 25 -6.59 -5.34 7.58
CA PHE A 25 -5.68 -6.47 7.42
C PHE A 25 -5.36 -6.67 5.93
N ILE A 26 -4.13 -6.32 5.54
CA ILE A 26 -3.69 -6.41 4.14
C ILE A 26 -3.17 -7.82 3.87
N GLU A 27 -3.71 -8.49 2.86
CA GLU A 27 -3.21 -9.81 2.43
C GLU A 27 -2.34 -9.75 1.17
N ASN A 28 -2.77 -8.97 0.17
CA ASN A 28 -2.10 -8.89 -1.12
C ASN A 28 -2.11 -7.46 -1.66
N LEU A 29 -1.14 -7.21 -2.53
CA LEU A 29 -0.92 -5.93 -3.19
C LEU A 29 -0.46 -6.13 -4.63
N ALA A 30 -0.94 -5.27 -5.52
CA ALA A 30 -0.56 -5.24 -6.92
C ALA A 30 -0.38 -3.80 -7.40
N ILE A 31 0.56 -3.58 -8.31
CA ILE A 31 0.80 -2.29 -8.96
C ILE A 31 0.48 -2.42 -10.44
N LYS A 32 -0.33 -1.48 -10.96
CA LYS A 32 -0.58 -1.35 -12.40
C LYS A 32 -0.66 0.13 -12.76
N ASN A 33 0.19 0.57 -13.69
CA ASN A 33 0.38 1.98 -14.02
C ASN A 33 0.71 2.78 -12.75
N ASN A 34 -0.03 3.85 -12.47
CA ASN A 34 0.14 4.68 -11.27
C ASN A 34 -0.82 4.29 -10.14
N PHE A 35 -1.35 3.07 -10.14
CA PHE A 35 -2.31 2.62 -9.14
C PHE A 35 -1.78 1.44 -8.33
N PHE A 36 -2.00 1.54 -7.03
CA PHE A 36 -1.77 0.52 -6.03
C PHE A 36 -3.11 -0.11 -5.65
N TYR A 37 -3.24 -1.41 -5.86
CA TYR A 37 -4.43 -2.19 -5.55
C TYR A 37 -4.13 -3.02 -4.30
N VAL A 38 -4.96 -2.88 -3.27
CA VAL A 38 -4.76 -3.55 -1.97
C VAL A 38 -6.00 -4.36 -1.65
N SER A 39 -5.83 -5.67 -1.41
CA SER A 39 -6.88 -6.48 -0.81
C SER A 39 -6.81 -6.35 0.71
N ASP A 40 -7.74 -5.57 1.26
CA ASP A 40 -7.85 -5.33 2.69
C ASP A 40 -8.98 -6.17 3.25
N THR A 41 -8.65 -7.39 3.69
CA THR A 41 -9.63 -8.36 4.18
C THR A 41 -10.16 -7.96 5.56
N GLY A 42 -9.42 -7.17 6.34
CA GLY A 42 -9.92 -6.58 7.57
C GLY A 42 -11.06 -5.56 7.33
N ASN A 43 -11.04 -4.88 6.18
CA ASN A 43 -12.09 -3.94 5.77
C ASN A 43 -13.06 -4.51 4.72
N ASN A 44 -12.89 -5.78 4.31
CA ASN A 44 -13.68 -6.45 3.28
C ASN A 44 -13.76 -5.66 1.96
N CYS A 45 -12.66 -5.05 1.53
CA CYS A 45 -12.64 -4.21 0.34
C CYS A 45 -11.36 -4.39 -0.49
N ILE A 46 -11.43 -3.91 -1.74
CA ILE A 46 -10.24 -3.63 -2.55
C ILE A 46 -10.06 -2.11 -2.56
N GLN A 47 -8.95 -1.61 -2.01
CA GLN A 47 -8.60 -0.20 -2.10
C GLN A 47 -7.74 0.05 -3.34
N ILE A 48 -8.05 1.11 -4.10
CA ILE A 48 -7.28 1.54 -5.27
C ILE A 48 -6.75 2.93 -4.97
N LEU A 49 -5.43 3.05 -4.83
CA LEU A 49 -4.75 4.28 -4.43
C LEU A 49 -3.84 4.74 -5.57
N GLU A 50 -3.85 6.04 -5.86
CA GLU A 50 -2.91 6.63 -6.82
C GLU A 50 -1.52 6.80 -6.17
N ILE A 51 -0.48 6.35 -6.88
CA ILE A 51 0.92 6.56 -6.52
C ILE A 51 1.36 7.88 -7.15
N LYS A 52 1.73 8.85 -6.32
CA LYS A 52 2.26 10.16 -6.75
C LYS A 52 3.77 10.23 -6.61
#